data_AF-A0A429SY45-F1
#
_entry.id   AF-A0A429SY45-F1
#
_cell.length_a   1.000
_cell.length_b   1.000
_cell.length_c   1.000
_cell.angle_alpha   90.00
_cell.angle_beta   90.00
_cell.angle_gamma   90.00
#
_symmetry.space_group_name_H-M   'P 1'
#
loop_
_entity.id
_entity.type
_entity.pdbx_description
1 polymer ?
#
loop_
_entity_poly.entity_id
_entity_poly.type
_entity_poly.pdbx_seq_one_letter_code
_entity_poly.pdbx_strand_id
1 'polypeptide(L)'
;MNGVGQDFDGIPVVGRMFVMQGSGAYFCTASVVSSPSRDMVLSAAHCLLGTDTRQVAFVPQYTRAKPRPYGLFPVLRDAAGRSKVWIAPRYRTDGPDRAATLDVAFAQVGPGSDGLPVEDVVGGNRLVTGATFNHPKVTLIGHPAAAARPRMCVNKTTRFTSGDPKSPGSFLRIDCTGYPGGTSGGPFLARYDAQTMTGDVVGVIGGWKTGGPTADTSYSSYFGAEIRKLYQTAVAGALVQ
;
A
#
# COMPACT_ATOMS: atom_id res chain seq x y z
N MET A 1 -25.20 -2.59 -1.63
CA MET A 1 -24.87 -3.77 -0.82
C MET A 1 -23.40 -3.69 -0.48
N ASN A 2 -23.04 -3.91 0.78
CA ASN A 2 -21.65 -3.95 1.19
C ASN A 2 -21.03 -5.25 0.69
N GLY A 3 -19.80 -5.18 0.17
CA GLY A 3 -19.01 -6.37 -0.10
C GLY A 3 -18.55 -6.97 1.24
N VAL A 4 -18.32 -8.27 1.27
CA VAL A 4 -17.79 -8.95 2.47
C VAL A 4 -16.37 -9.37 2.17
N GLY A 5 -15.42 -8.91 2.98
CA GLY A 5 -14.05 -9.41 2.94
C GLY A 5 -14.01 -10.88 3.30
N GLN A 6 -13.38 -11.70 2.45
CA GLN A 6 -13.20 -13.13 2.68
C GLN A 6 -11.71 -13.46 2.77
N ASP A 7 -11.36 -14.32 3.70
CA ASP A 7 -10.00 -14.82 3.83
C ASP A 7 -9.65 -15.67 2.58
N PHE A 8 -8.43 -15.52 2.10
CA PHE A 8 -7.91 -16.26 0.95
C PHE A 8 -6.38 -16.41 1.07
N ASP A 9 -5.74 -17.10 0.13
CA ASP A 9 -4.31 -17.44 0.25
C ASP A 9 -3.37 -16.33 -0.24
N GLY A 10 -3.89 -15.17 -0.60
CA GLY A 10 -3.09 -14.04 -1.09
C GLY A 10 -2.75 -14.15 -2.58
N ILE A 11 -2.26 -13.04 -3.14
CA ILE A 11 -1.65 -13.00 -4.48
C ILE A 11 -0.18 -12.59 -4.36
N PRO A 12 0.69 -13.00 -5.30
CA PRO A 12 2.14 -12.77 -5.22
C PRO A 12 2.51 -11.30 -4.98
N VAL A 13 1.89 -10.37 -5.73
CA VAL A 13 2.21 -8.94 -5.66
C VAL A 13 1.74 -8.22 -4.40
N VAL A 14 0.93 -8.85 -3.53
CA VAL A 14 0.44 -8.23 -2.28
C VAL A 14 0.97 -8.97 -1.08
N GLY A 15 1.43 -8.23 -0.08
CA GLY A 15 2.11 -8.82 1.05
C GLY A 15 2.01 -7.99 2.32
N ARG A 16 2.70 -8.48 3.34
CA ARG A 16 2.79 -7.83 4.64
C ARG A 16 4.06 -6.98 4.69
N MET A 17 3.90 -5.73 5.10
CA MET A 17 4.99 -4.82 5.43
C MET A 17 5.27 -4.92 6.93
N PHE A 18 6.47 -5.32 7.29
CA PHE A 18 6.95 -5.46 8.65
C PHE A 18 7.74 -4.20 9.02
N VAL A 19 7.31 -3.50 10.07
CA VAL A 19 8.02 -2.31 10.57
C VAL A 19 8.44 -2.56 12.02
N MET A 20 9.74 -2.64 12.26
CA MET A 20 10.29 -2.85 13.60
C MET A 20 10.06 -1.62 14.48
N GLN A 21 9.58 -1.82 15.71
CA GLN A 21 9.32 -0.79 16.71
C GLN A 21 9.76 -1.27 18.09
N GLY A 22 10.89 -0.73 18.58
CA GLY A 22 11.49 -1.20 19.84
C GLY A 22 11.85 -2.68 19.75
N SER A 23 11.39 -3.48 20.72
CA SER A 23 11.53 -4.94 20.72
C SER A 23 10.46 -5.68 19.91
N GLY A 24 9.48 -4.97 19.33
CA GLY A 24 8.37 -5.54 18.57
C GLY A 24 8.36 -5.10 17.10
N ALA A 25 7.26 -5.42 16.43
CA ALA A 25 6.94 -4.93 15.09
C ALA A 25 5.45 -4.65 14.97
N TYR A 26 5.08 -3.67 14.15
CA TYR A 26 3.71 -3.57 13.64
C TYR A 26 3.68 -3.92 12.16
N PHE A 27 2.47 -4.24 11.69
CA PHE A 27 2.24 -4.75 10.35
C PHE A 27 1.31 -3.82 9.59
N CYS A 28 1.66 -3.57 8.34
CA CYS A 28 0.75 -3.03 7.34
C CYS A 28 0.68 -3.98 6.15
N THR A 29 -0.15 -3.65 5.18
CA THR A 29 -0.19 -4.27 3.86
C THR A 29 0.56 -3.40 2.87
N ALA A 30 1.17 -4.02 1.87
CA ALA A 30 1.80 -3.32 0.76
C ALA A 30 1.68 -4.16 -0.50
N SER A 31 1.94 -3.54 -1.65
CA SER A 31 1.96 -4.24 -2.94
C SER A 31 3.08 -3.75 -3.83
N VAL A 32 3.63 -4.66 -4.64
CA VAL A 32 4.60 -4.30 -5.67
C VAL A 32 3.91 -3.47 -6.75
N VAL A 33 4.55 -2.38 -7.14
CA VAL A 33 4.15 -1.56 -8.29
C VAL A 33 5.28 -1.56 -9.31
N SER A 34 4.93 -1.67 -10.58
CA SER A 34 5.92 -1.71 -11.64
C SER A 34 6.81 -0.47 -11.60
N SER A 35 8.11 -0.66 -11.72
CA SER A 35 9.08 0.44 -11.80
C SER A 35 10.24 0.09 -12.73
N PRO A 36 10.98 1.08 -13.28
CA PRO A 36 12.17 0.80 -14.07
C PRO A 36 13.24 -0.03 -13.34
N SER A 37 13.35 0.15 -12.02
CA SER A 37 14.27 -0.57 -11.14
C SER A 37 13.72 -1.91 -10.63
N ARG A 38 12.45 -2.23 -10.91
CA ARG A 38 11.79 -3.53 -10.62
C ARG A 38 11.72 -3.89 -9.13
N ASP A 39 11.81 -2.88 -8.27
CA ASP A 39 12.05 -3.02 -6.83
C ASP A 39 11.16 -2.09 -5.98
N MET A 40 10.08 -1.58 -6.55
CA MET A 40 9.22 -0.57 -5.91
C MET A 40 7.99 -1.19 -5.24
N VAL A 41 7.75 -0.81 -3.99
CA VAL A 41 6.60 -1.24 -3.20
C VAL A 41 5.77 -0.03 -2.78
N LEU A 42 4.45 -0.16 -2.86
CA LEU A 42 3.47 0.86 -2.52
C LEU A 42 2.76 0.48 -1.20
N SER A 43 2.59 1.46 -0.30
CA SER A 43 1.82 1.33 0.95
C SER A 43 1.21 2.68 1.35
N ALA A 44 0.58 2.76 2.51
CA ALA A 44 0.10 4.02 3.08
C ALA A 44 1.24 4.81 3.74
N ALA A 45 1.17 6.14 3.73
CA ALA A 45 2.20 6.96 4.33
C ALA A 45 2.22 6.85 5.86
N HIS A 46 1.07 6.73 6.52
CA HIS A 46 1.04 6.51 7.97
C HIS A 46 1.73 5.21 8.40
N CYS A 47 1.80 4.20 7.51
CA CYS A 47 2.51 2.95 7.78
C CYS A 47 4.03 3.11 7.81
N LEU A 48 4.57 4.06 7.05
CA LEU A 48 6.02 4.24 6.88
C LEU A 48 6.53 5.57 7.47
N LEU A 49 5.67 6.28 8.20
CA LEU A 49 6.07 7.50 8.88
C LEU A 49 7.01 7.18 10.05
N GLY A 50 8.14 7.89 10.12
CA GLY A 50 9.13 7.73 11.18
C GLY A 50 9.94 6.42 11.10
N THR A 51 9.98 5.77 9.93
CA THR A 51 10.78 4.56 9.71
C THR A 51 12.20 4.83 9.24
N ASP A 52 12.65 6.08 9.28
CA ASP A 52 13.93 6.50 8.71
C ASP A 52 15.11 5.71 9.32
N THR A 53 15.05 5.42 10.61
CA THR A 53 16.05 4.60 11.33
C THR A 53 15.60 3.16 11.58
N ARG A 54 14.34 2.81 11.29
CA ARG A 54 13.77 1.49 11.61
C ARG A 54 14.05 0.48 10.50
N GLN A 55 14.22 -0.79 10.88
CA GLN A 55 14.23 -1.88 9.91
C GLN A 55 12.81 -2.09 9.38
N VAL A 56 12.67 -2.10 8.06
CA VAL A 56 11.41 -2.32 7.36
C VAL A 56 11.65 -3.41 6.31
N ALA A 57 10.70 -4.33 6.17
CA ALA A 57 10.78 -5.38 5.17
C ALA A 57 9.41 -5.72 4.60
N PHE A 58 9.38 -6.00 3.30
CA PHE A 58 8.22 -6.49 2.60
C PHE A 58 8.29 -8.01 2.44
N VAL A 59 7.18 -8.69 2.72
CA VAL A 59 7.03 -10.12 2.47
C VAL A 59 5.82 -10.35 1.56
N PRO A 60 6.03 -10.61 0.26
CA PRO A 60 4.96 -10.92 -0.69
C PRO A 60 4.23 -12.21 -0.33
N GLN A 61 2.92 -12.24 -0.61
CA GLN A 61 2.00 -13.36 -0.35
C GLN A 61 2.09 -13.94 1.07
N TYR A 62 2.40 -13.10 2.07
CA TYR A 62 2.47 -13.55 3.45
C TYR A 62 1.15 -14.22 3.89
N THR A 63 1.28 -15.41 4.47
CA THR A 63 0.27 -16.03 5.34
C THR A 63 0.97 -16.60 6.58
N ARG A 64 0.23 -16.87 7.66
CA ARG A 64 0.82 -17.50 8.85
C ARG A 64 1.39 -18.90 8.55
N ALA A 65 0.74 -19.65 7.66
CA ALA A 65 1.19 -20.98 7.26
C ALA A 65 2.42 -20.95 6.35
N LYS A 66 2.51 -19.93 5.48
CA LYS A 66 3.64 -19.69 4.58
C LYS A 66 4.15 -18.27 4.83
N PRO A 67 5.00 -18.06 5.87
CA PRO A 67 5.34 -16.72 6.32
C PRO A 67 6.34 -15.98 5.43
N ARG A 68 6.98 -16.64 4.45
CA ARG A 68 7.93 -16.06 3.48
C ARG A 68 7.95 -16.88 2.17
N PRO A 69 6.83 -16.99 1.42
CA PRO A 69 6.75 -17.92 0.28
C PRO A 69 7.67 -17.53 -0.88
N TYR A 70 7.93 -16.23 -1.07
CA TYR A 70 8.91 -15.71 -2.03
C TYR A 70 10.08 -14.99 -1.34
N GLY A 71 10.33 -15.32 -0.08
CA GLY A 71 11.38 -14.65 0.71
C GLY A 71 10.95 -13.32 1.34
N LEU A 72 11.94 -12.53 1.74
CA LEU A 72 11.80 -11.26 2.44
C LEU A 72 12.66 -10.22 1.73
N PHE A 73 12.08 -9.05 1.47
CA PHE A 73 12.70 -7.96 0.71
C PHE A 73 12.87 -6.76 1.65
N PRO A 74 14.08 -6.51 2.19
CA PRO A 74 14.31 -5.42 3.12
C PRO A 74 14.25 -4.07 2.40
N VAL A 75 13.69 -3.04 3.02
CA VAL A 75 13.75 -1.68 2.48
C VAL A 75 15.20 -1.21 2.48
N LEU A 76 15.67 -0.73 1.32
CA LEU A 76 17.03 -0.24 1.16
C LEU A 76 17.26 1.02 2.00
N ARG A 77 18.52 1.30 2.28
CA ARG A 77 18.95 2.55 2.92
C ARG A 77 19.83 3.34 1.97
N ASP A 78 19.78 4.66 2.07
CA ASP A 78 20.71 5.56 1.40
C ASP A 78 22.07 5.59 2.11
N ALA A 79 23.05 6.30 1.52
CA ALA A 79 24.39 6.46 2.10
C ALA A 79 24.40 7.13 3.49
N ALA A 80 23.35 7.88 3.84
CA ALA A 80 23.18 8.49 5.16
C ALA A 80 22.46 7.54 6.15
N GLY A 81 22.22 6.29 5.75
CA GLY A 81 21.58 5.27 6.57
C GLY A 81 20.07 5.44 6.69
N ARG A 82 19.42 6.30 5.90
CA ARG A 82 17.97 6.52 5.95
C ARG A 82 17.26 5.54 5.03
N SER A 83 16.12 5.00 5.47
CA SER A 83 15.28 4.13 4.63
C SER A 83 14.89 4.85 3.32
N LYS A 84 15.07 4.19 2.17
CA LYS A 84 14.65 4.66 0.83
C LYS A 84 13.11 4.57 0.72
N VAL A 85 12.45 5.47 1.44
CA VAL A 85 11.00 5.63 1.55
C VAL A 85 10.63 7.05 1.17
N TRP A 86 9.69 7.19 0.24
CA TRP A 86 9.19 8.46 -0.25
C TRP A 86 7.77 8.68 0.24
N ILE A 87 7.63 9.71 1.07
CA ILE A 87 6.36 10.24 1.59
C ILE A 87 6.29 11.71 1.20
N ALA A 88 5.12 12.19 0.81
CA ALA A 88 4.92 13.59 0.48
C ALA A 88 5.33 14.49 1.68
N PRO A 89 6.15 15.55 1.48
CA PRO A 89 6.61 16.40 2.59
C PRO A 89 5.46 16.97 3.43
N ARG A 90 4.37 17.39 2.78
CA ARG A 90 3.16 17.89 3.43
C ARG A 90 2.50 16.87 4.36
N TYR A 91 2.61 15.58 4.06
CA TYR A 91 2.11 14.54 4.97
C TYR A 91 2.88 14.51 6.29
N ARG A 92 4.20 14.76 6.23
CA ARG A 92 5.07 14.82 7.41
C ARG A 92 4.83 16.08 8.24
N THR A 93 4.58 17.22 7.59
CA THR A 93 4.41 18.51 8.27
C THR A 93 2.98 18.74 8.79
N ASP A 94 1.97 18.44 7.96
CA ASP A 94 0.58 18.80 8.25
C ASP A 94 -0.16 17.69 9.02
N GLY A 95 0.41 16.48 9.03
CA GLY A 95 -0.11 15.32 9.73
C GLY A 95 -1.21 14.56 8.97
N PRO A 96 -1.59 13.38 9.48
CA PRO A 96 -2.46 12.43 8.78
C PRO A 96 -3.87 12.96 8.50
N ASP A 97 -4.39 13.86 9.35
CA ASP A 97 -5.71 14.45 9.16
C ASP A 97 -5.70 15.50 8.04
N ARG A 98 -4.86 16.55 8.15
CA ARG A 98 -4.87 17.68 7.19
C ARG A 98 -4.31 17.29 5.83
N ALA A 99 -3.37 16.36 5.79
CA ALA A 99 -2.79 15.84 4.56
C ALA A 99 -3.32 14.45 4.19
N ALA A 100 -4.54 14.10 4.62
CA ALA A 100 -5.18 12.82 4.27
C ALA A 100 -5.20 12.54 2.75
N THR A 101 -5.18 13.56 1.89
CA THR A 101 -5.08 13.37 0.43
C THR A 101 -3.71 12.86 -0.05
N LEU A 102 -2.74 12.71 0.85
CA LEU A 102 -1.34 12.36 0.58
C LEU A 102 -0.87 11.15 1.40
N ASP A 103 -1.79 10.32 1.91
CA ASP A 103 -1.49 9.13 2.71
C ASP A 103 -1.05 7.95 1.83
N VAL A 104 0.03 8.16 1.08
CA VAL A 104 0.62 7.21 0.14
C VAL A 104 2.13 7.26 0.28
N ALA A 105 2.76 6.10 0.32
CA ALA A 105 4.21 5.97 0.34
C ALA A 105 4.70 4.96 -0.67
N PHE A 106 5.90 5.23 -1.19
CA PHE A 106 6.66 4.29 -1.98
C PHE A 106 7.93 3.93 -1.22
N ALA A 107 8.37 2.68 -1.33
CA ALA A 107 9.60 2.19 -0.73
C ALA A 107 10.35 1.34 -1.72
N GLN A 108 11.66 1.55 -1.82
CA GLN A 108 12.56 0.70 -2.61
C GLN A 108 13.04 -0.45 -1.72
N VAL A 109 12.86 -1.67 -2.18
CA VAL A 109 13.34 -2.86 -1.49
C VAL A 109 14.59 -3.43 -2.16
N GLY A 110 15.43 -4.09 -1.38
CA GLY A 110 16.56 -4.85 -1.89
C GLY A 110 16.10 -6.15 -2.54
N PRO A 111 17.01 -6.85 -3.24
CA PRO A 111 16.70 -8.12 -3.86
C PRO A 111 16.32 -9.18 -2.81
N GLY A 112 15.67 -10.23 -3.29
CA GLY A 112 15.41 -11.43 -2.51
C GLY A 112 16.70 -12.20 -2.19
N SER A 113 16.58 -13.31 -1.45
CA SER A 113 17.72 -14.18 -1.12
C SER A 113 18.36 -14.84 -2.34
N ASP A 114 17.64 -14.89 -3.46
CA ASP A 114 18.11 -15.37 -4.76
C ASP A 114 18.79 -14.27 -5.60
N GLY A 115 18.86 -13.03 -5.09
CA GLY A 115 19.45 -11.89 -5.80
C GLY A 115 18.51 -11.22 -6.81
N LEU A 116 17.28 -11.72 -6.98
CA LEU A 116 16.33 -11.17 -7.95
C LEU A 116 15.56 -9.98 -7.37
N PRO A 117 15.25 -8.96 -8.18
CA PRO A 117 14.39 -7.86 -7.77
C PRO A 117 12.95 -8.35 -7.59
N VAL A 118 12.19 -7.74 -6.69
CA VAL A 118 10.88 -8.26 -6.26
C VAL A 118 9.89 -8.40 -7.42
N GLU A 119 9.89 -7.47 -8.38
CA GLU A 119 8.99 -7.53 -9.55
C GLU A 119 9.31 -8.71 -10.48
N ASP A 120 10.54 -9.23 -10.50
CA ASP A 120 10.89 -10.44 -11.25
C ASP A 120 10.34 -11.71 -10.61
N VAL A 121 10.22 -11.68 -9.28
CA VAL A 121 9.79 -12.84 -8.50
C VAL A 121 8.27 -12.93 -8.46
N VAL A 122 7.58 -11.80 -8.30
CA VAL A 122 6.13 -11.79 -8.04
C VAL A 122 5.31 -10.98 -9.03
N GLY A 123 5.94 -10.28 -9.98
CA GLY A 123 5.28 -9.33 -10.88
C GLY A 123 5.09 -7.94 -10.26
N GLY A 124 4.49 -7.03 -11.02
CA GLY A 124 4.26 -5.65 -10.61
C GLY A 124 2.87 -5.16 -11.06
N ASN A 125 2.18 -4.46 -10.15
CA ASN A 125 0.92 -3.80 -10.53
C ASN A 125 1.21 -2.47 -11.23
N ARG A 126 0.38 -2.10 -12.20
CA ARG A 126 0.50 -0.78 -12.84
C ARG A 126 -0.08 0.30 -11.91
N LEU A 127 0.71 1.32 -11.58
CA LEU A 127 0.20 2.49 -10.87
C LEU A 127 -0.61 3.37 -11.83
N VAL A 128 -1.88 3.64 -11.50
CA VAL A 128 -2.75 4.51 -12.32
C VAL A 128 -3.09 5.78 -11.54
N THR A 129 -2.76 6.92 -12.14
CA THR A 129 -3.00 8.26 -11.56
C THR A 129 -3.91 9.08 -12.45
N GLY A 130 -4.81 9.87 -11.87
CA GLY A 130 -5.79 10.68 -12.59
C GLY A 130 -7.00 9.88 -13.11
N ALA A 131 -7.21 8.66 -12.63
CA ALA A 131 -8.40 7.87 -12.94
C ALA A 131 -9.66 8.45 -12.28
N THR A 132 -10.85 8.02 -12.70
CA THR A 132 -12.10 8.40 -12.02
C THR A 132 -12.18 7.86 -10.60
N PHE A 133 -12.96 8.50 -9.71
CA PHE A 133 -13.27 7.92 -8.39
C PHE A 133 -14.18 6.68 -8.48
N ASN A 134 -14.96 6.57 -9.55
CA ASN A 134 -15.99 5.56 -9.71
C ASN A 134 -15.48 4.40 -10.58
N HIS A 135 -15.05 3.32 -9.94
CA HIS A 135 -14.69 2.07 -10.61
C HIS A 135 -15.78 1.04 -10.34
N PRO A 136 -16.36 0.39 -11.37
CA PRO A 136 -17.48 -0.54 -11.18
C PRO A 136 -17.04 -1.85 -10.51
N LYS A 137 -15.76 -2.22 -10.60
CA LYS A 137 -15.19 -3.45 -10.05
C LYS A 137 -13.75 -3.20 -9.60
N VAL A 138 -13.53 -3.28 -8.29
CA VAL A 138 -12.23 -3.15 -7.62
C VAL A 138 -12.04 -4.32 -6.68
N THR A 139 -10.91 -5.00 -6.81
CA THR A 139 -10.46 -6.01 -5.86
C THR A 139 -9.66 -5.32 -4.76
N LEU A 140 -10.21 -5.28 -3.56
CA LEU A 140 -9.56 -4.74 -2.37
C LEU A 140 -8.86 -5.87 -1.61
N ILE A 141 -7.55 -5.75 -1.40
CA ILE A 141 -6.77 -6.75 -0.67
C ILE A 141 -6.09 -6.09 0.52
N GLY A 142 -6.25 -6.69 1.70
CA GLY A 142 -5.66 -6.19 2.94
C GLY A 142 -5.34 -7.34 3.89
N HIS A 143 -4.27 -7.22 4.66
CA HIS A 143 -3.89 -8.22 5.65
C HIS A 143 -4.06 -7.68 7.08
N PRO A 144 -5.14 -8.06 7.79
CA PRO A 144 -5.28 -7.71 9.20
C PRO A 144 -4.07 -8.19 10.01
N ALA A 145 -3.60 -7.39 10.96
CA ALA A 145 -2.35 -7.65 11.68
C ALA A 145 -2.37 -9.00 12.43
N ALA A 146 -3.49 -9.31 13.09
CA ALA A 146 -3.67 -10.54 13.86
C ALA A 146 -4.18 -11.74 13.05
N ALA A 147 -4.55 -11.56 11.77
CA ALA A 147 -5.11 -12.63 10.97
C ALA A 147 -4.02 -13.60 10.48
N ALA A 148 -4.43 -14.84 10.19
CA ALA A 148 -3.57 -15.85 9.59
C ALA A 148 -3.44 -15.70 8.06
N ARG A 149 -4.39 -15.01 7.43
CA ARG A 149 -4.50 -14.85 5.98
C ARG A 149 -4.91 -13.42 5.63
N PRO A 150 -4.57 -12.94 4.42
CA PRO A 150 -5.14 -11.71 3.90
C PRO A 150 -6.62 -11.90 3.56
N ARG A 151 -7.31 -10.77 3.37
CA ARG A 151 -8.71 -10.72 2.97
C ARG A 151 -8.85 -10.07 1.60
N MET A 152 -9.79 -10.59 0.81
CA MET A 152 -10.17 -10.06 -0.49
C MET A 152 -11.65 -9.72 -0.49
N CYS A 153 -11.99 -8.58 -1.10
CA CYS A 153 -13.35 -8.14 -1.35
C CYS A 153 -13.39 -7.56 -2.76
N VAL A 154 -14.48 -7.80 -3.49
CA VAL A 154 -14.73 -7.15 -4.78
C VAL A 154 -15.97 -6.29 -4.65
N ASN A 155 -15.80 -4.98 -4.84
CA ASN A 155 -16.93 -4.04 -4.88
C ASN A 155 -16.59 -2.84 -5.78
N LYS A 156 -17.54 -1.91 -5.94
CA LYS A 156 -17.32 -0.64 -6.64
C LYS A 156 -16.72 0.41 -5.71
N THR A 157 -15.95 1.33 -6.28
CA THR A 157 -15.55 2.56 -5.58
C THR A 157 -16.52 3.70 -5.89
N THR A 158 -16.64 4.64 -4.96
CA THR A 158 -17.36 5.90 -5.14
C THR A 158 -16.50 7.08 -4.69
N ARG A 159 -16.86 8.29 -5.11
CA ARG A 159 -16.27 9.52 -4.56
C ARG A 159 -16.87 9.82 -3.19
N PHE A 160 -16.01 10.00 -2.20
CA PHE A 160 -16.36 10.60 -0.92
C PHE A 160 -15.66 11.95 -0.80
N THR A 161 -16.40 13.01 -0.42
CA THR A 161 -15.82 14.32 -0.08
C THR A 161 -16.03 14.55 1.39
N SER A 162 -14.95 14.77 2.13
CA SER A 162 -15.02 15.03 3.56
C SER A 162 -15.66 16.39 3.82
N GLY A 163 -16.63 16.42 4.73
CA GLY A 163 -17.17 17.66 5.30
C GLY A 163 -16.40 18.15 6.55
N ASP A 164 -15.44 17.36 7.05
CA ASP A 164 -14.63 17.73 8.21
C ASP A 164 -13.50 18.69 7.76
N PRO A 165 -13.49 19.96 8.23
CA PRO A 165 -12.44 20.92 7.87
C PRO A 165 -11.05 20.52 8.39
N LYS A 166 -10.97 19.61 9.37
CA LYS A 166 -9.69 19.07 9.86
C LYS A 166 -9.11 18.00 8.94
N SER A 167 -9.94 17.40 8.08
CA SER A 167 -9.53 16.38 7.11
C SER A 167 -10.16 16.64 5.75
N PRO A 168 -9.80 17.76 5.07
CA PRO A 168 -10.43 18.16 3.82
C PRO A 168 -10.02 17.24 2.66
N GLY A 169 -10.82 17.26 1.59
CA GLY A 169 -10.49 16.62 0.32
C GLY A 169 -11.51 15.61 -0.17
N SER A 170 -11.20 14.99 -1.30
CA SER A 170 -11.98 13.90 -1.89
C SER A 170 -11.16 12.62 -1.98
N PHE A 171 -11.82 11.50 -1.72
CA PHE A 171 -11.23 10.18 -1.52
C PHE A 171 -11.98 9.13 -2.32
N LEU A 172 -11.30 8.05 -2.69
CA LEU A 172 -12.01 6.84 -3.08
C LEU A 172 -12.62 6.23 -1.81
N ARG A 173 -13.85 5.73 -1.92
CA ARG A 173 -14.55 4.98 -0.88
C ARG A 173 -14.99 3.64 -1.44
N ILE A 174 -14.79 2.56 -0.70
CA ILE A 174 -15.29 1.22 -1.01
C ILE A 174 -15.89 0.57 0.25
N ASP A 175 -17.11 0.05 0.12
CA ASP A 175 -17.81 -0.60 1.22
C ASP A 175 -17.50 -2.10 1.21
N CYS A 176 -16.53 -2.51 2.01
CA CYS A 176 -16.07 -3.89 2.16
C CYS A 176 -15.86 -4.19 3.64
N THR A 177 -16.53 -5.22 4.17
CA THR A 177 -16.50 -5.51 5.61
C THR A 177 -15.27 -6.25 6.09
N GLY A 178 -14.85 -5.93 7.31
CA GLY A 178 -13.77 -6.59 8.04
C GLY A 178 -12.36 -6.32 7.51
N TYR A 179 -12.02 -5.05 7.33
CA TYR A 179 -10.68 -4.52 7.08
C TYR A 179 -10.16 -3.71 8.29
N PRO A 180 -9.86 -4.34 9.44
CA PRO A 180 -9.34 -3.66 10.62
C PRO A 180 -7.85 -3.29 10.48
N GLY A 181 -7.23 -2.85 11.59
CA GLY A 181 -5.81 -2.53 11.65
C GLY A 181 -4.89 -3.60 11.04
N GLY A 182 -3.86 -3.13 10.33
CA GLY A 182 -2.93 -3.93 9.54
C GLY A 182 -3.27 -4.02 8.05
N THR A 183 -4.54 -3.79 7.69
CA THR A 183 -4.94 -3.73 6.27
C THR A 183 -4.47 -2.46 5.56
N SER A 184 -4.10 -1.41 6.31
CA SER A 184 -3.52 -0.17 5.79
C SER A 184 -2.43 -0.41 4.74
N GLY A 185 -2.46 0.36 3.66
CA GLY A 185 -1.59 0.20 2.51
C GLY A 185 -2.02 -0.89 1.51
N GLY A 186 -3.06 -1.67 1.83
CA GLY A 186 -3.63 -2.68 0.95
C GLY A 186 -4.17 -2.08 -0.35
N PRO A 187 -3.89 -2.65 -1.54
CA PRO A 187 -4.21 -2.00 -2.80
C PRO A 187 -5.69 -2.13 -3.19
N PHE A 188 -6.15 -1.10 -3.90
CA PHE A 188 -7.39 -1.08 -4.65
C PHE A 188 -7.04 -1.44 -6.10
N LEU A 189 -7.29 -2.68 -6.50
CA LEU A 189 -6.95 -3.20 -7.83
C LEU A 189 -8.14 -3.08 -8.77
N ALA A 190 -8.10 -2.10 -9.67
CA ALA A 190 -8.97 -2.06 -10.84
C ALA A 190 -8.37 -2.93 -11.97
N ARG A 191 -9.21 -3.36 -12.93
CA ARG A 191 -8.77 -4.20 -14.07
C ARG A 191 -7.88 -5.38 -13.63
N TYR A 192 -8.21 -6.00 -12.50
CA TYR A 192 -7.49 -7.15 -11.96
C TYR A 192 -7.63 -8.34 -12.91
N ASP A 193 -6.50 -8.92 -13.30
CA ASP A 193 -6.40 -10.11 -14.13
C ASP A 193 -6.02 -11.31 -13.25
N ALA A 194 -6.89 -12.33 -13.25
CA ALA A 194 -6.69 -13.53 -12.45
C ALA A 194 -5.60 -14.46 -13.01
N GLN A 195 -5.21 -14.32 -14.28
CA GLN A 195 -4.14 -15.11 -14.90
C GLN A 195 -2.77 -14.59 -14.50
N THR A 196 -2.57 -13.27 -14.58
CA THR A 196 -1.30 -12.64 -14.18
C THR A 196 -1.24 -12.35 -12.68
N MET A 197 -2.38 -12.39 -11.98
CA MET A 197 -2.53 -11.97 -10.58
C MET A 197 -2.03 -10.53 -10.32
N THR A 198 -2.19 -9.67 -11.32
CA THR A 198 -1.85 -8.24 -11.26
C THR A 198 -3.02 -7.38 -11.73
N GLY A 199 -2.93 -6.07 -11.49
CA GLY A 199 -3.93 -5.12 -11.97
C GLY A 199 -3.44 -3.68 -11.90
N ASP A 200 -4.39 -2.77 -11.94
CA ASP A 200 -4.15 -1.35 -11.75
C ASP A 200 -4.37 -0.93 -10.32
N VAL A 201 -3.33 -0.43 -9.67
CA VAL A 201 -3.49 0.22 -8.38
C VAL A 201 -4.02 1.63 -8.60
N VAL A 202 -5.25 1.85 -8.17
CA VAL A 202 -5.94 3.16 -8.20
C VAL A 202 -6.07 3.80 -6.81
N GLY A 203 -5.61 3.09 -5.78
CA GLY A 203 -5.63 3.51 -4.39
C GLY A 203 -4.98 2.49 -3.46
N VAL A 204 -4.73 2.90 -2.23
CA VAL A 204 -4.39 2.06 -1.07
C VAL A 204 -5.32 2.33 0.12
N ILE A 205 -5.54 1.35 0.99
CA ILE A 205 -6.27 1.57 2.26
C ILE A 205 -5.51 2.62 3.07
N GLY A 206 -6.09 3.81 3.18
CA GLY A 206 -5.47 4.99 3.76
C GLY A 206 -6.31 6.23 3.53
N GLY A 207 -5.69 7.39 3.63
CA GLY A 207 -6.30 8.67 3.32
C GLY A 207 -7.22 9.15 4.43
N TRP A 208 -8.50 9.40 4.14
CA TRP A 208 -9.43 9.94 5.12
C TRP A 208 -9.49 9.05 6.37
N LYS A 209 -9.14 9.63 7.53
CA LYS A 209 -8.99 8.92 8.81
C LYS A 209 -8.15 7.63 8.67
N THR A 210 -7.02 7.71 7.95
CA THR A 210 -6.05 6.61 7.75
C THR A 210 -6.65 5.33 7.17
N GLY A 211 -7.71 5.45 6.36
CA GLY A 211 -8.40 4.31 5.76
C GLY A 211 -9.85 4.17 6.21
N GLY A 212 -10.31 5.00 7.14
CA GLY A 212 -11.70 5.06 7.59
C GLY A 212 -11.84 4.85 9.09
N PRO A 213 -12.96 5.28 9.70
CA PRO A 213 -13.20 5.15 11.13
C PRO A 213 -13.64 3.74 11.55
N THR A 214 -13.98 2.87 10.60
CA THR A 214 -14.46 1.50 10.87
C THR A 214 -13.82 0.51 9.92
N ALA A 215 -13.87 -0.78 10.28
CA ALA A 215 -13.38 -1.86 9.43
C ALA A 215 -14.28 -2.15 8.21
N ASP A 216 -15.44 -1.50 8.08
CA ASP A 216 -16.46 -1.88 7.09
C ASP A 216 -16.53 -0.98 5.87
N THR A 217 -15.72 0.07 5.86
CA THR A 217 -15.59 0.98 4.74
C THR A 217 -14.16 1.45 4.67
N SER A 218 -13.51 1.16 3.55
CA SER A 218 -12.14 1.59 3.32
C SER A 218 -12.10 2.81 2.43
N TYR A 219 -11.14 3.69 2.70
CA TYR A 219 -10.87 4.89 1.92
C TYR A 219 -9.50 4.82 1.28
N SER A 220 -9.30 5.67 0.27
CA SER A 220 -7.98 5.94 -0.28
C SER A 220 -7.82 7.40 -0.64
N SER A 221 -6.61 7.94 -0.44
CA SER A 221 -6.18 9.18 -1.08
C SER A 221 -6.38 9.06 -2.60
N TYR A 222 -6.89 10.11 -3.22
CA TYR A 222 -7.00 10.14 -4.68
C TYR A 222 -5.62 10.21 -5.32
N PHE A 223 -5.33 9.31 -6.26
CA PHE A 223 -4.04 9.26 -6.96
C PHE A 223 -3.97 10.35 -8.04
N GLY A 224 -3.95 11.61 -7.62
CA GLY A 224 -3.84 12.78 -8.49
C GLY A 224 -2.40 13.12 -8.90
N ALA A 225 -2.20 14.36 -9.34
CA ALA A 225 -0.89 14.86 -9.78
C ALA A 225 0.19 14.80 -8.68
N GLU A 226 -0.17 15.05 -7.42
CA GLU A 226 0.78 14.98 -6.30
C GLU A 226 1.29 13.54 -6.07
N ILE A 227 0.42 12.54 -6.15
CA ILE A 227 0.82 11.13 -6.02
C ILE A 227 1.65 10.67 -7.23
N ARG A 228 1.30 11.12 -8.44
CA ARG A 228 2.13 10.90 -9.64
C ARG A 228 3.53 11.45 -9.45
N LYS A 229 3.65 12.70 -8.98
CA LYS A 229 4.95 13.34 -8.72
C LYS A 229 5.74 12.60 -7.64
N LEU A 230 5.06 12.12 -6.59
CA LEU A 230 5.69 11.33 -5.54
C LEU A 230 6.28 10.03 -6.09
N TYR A 231 5.53 9.30 -6.91
CA TYR A 231 6.03 8.09 -7.58
C TYR A 231 7.23 8.39 -8.49
N GLN A 232 7.17 9.46 -9.28
CA GLN A 232 8.29 9.88 -10.13
C GLN A 232 9.55 10.22 -9.32
N THR A 233 9.37 10.85 -8.15
CA THR A 233 10.47 11.13 -7.22
C THR A 233 11.04 9.83 -6.65
N ALA A 234 10.19 8.86 -6.31
CA ALA A 234 10.62 7.54 -5.85
C ALA A 234 11.42 6.79 -6.92
N VAL A 235 10.92 6.76 -8.16
CA VAL A 235 11.62 6.15 -9.30
C VAL A 235 12.97 6.83 -9.56
N ALA A 236 13.02 8.16 -9.57
CA ALA A 236 14.28 8.88 -9.77
C ALA A 236 15.27 8.61 -8.63
N GLY A 237 14.81 8.60 -7.38
CA GLY A 237 15.64 8.31 -6.21
C GLY A 237 16.13 6.86 -6.17
N ALA A 238 15.35 5.90 -6.69
CA ALA A 238 15.73 4.49 -6.77
C ALA A 238 16.90 4.22 -7.73
N LEU A 239 17.07 5.08 -8.74
CA LEU A 239 18.16 5.00 -9.71
C LEU A 239 19.47 5.62 -9.20
N VAL A 240 19.44 6.33 -8.08
CA VAL A 240 20.63 6.90 -7.43
C VAL A 240 21.09 5.94 -6.33
N GLN A 241 22.36 5.53 -6.42
CA GLN A 241 22.96 4.61 -5.43
C GLN A 241 23.12 5.30 -4.08
#